data_AF-A0A960Q6B9-F1
#
_entry.id   AF-A0A960Q6B9-F1
#
_cell.length_a   1.000
_cell.length_b   1.000
_cell.length_c   1.000
_cell.angle_alpha   90.00
_cell.angle_beta   90.00
_cell.angle_gamma   90.00
#
_symmetry.space_group_name_H-M   'P 1'
#
loop_
_entity.id
_entity.type
_entity.pdbx_description
1 polymer ?
#
loop_
_entity_poly.entity_id
_entity_poly.type
_entity_poly.pdbx_seq_one_letter_code
_entity_poly.pdbx_strand_id
1 'polypeptide(L)'
;MKAVWFGVVSALLLFNCGGGGEIDKAKALAAEGKVIDAKNLYEAHLAKDPNPNVEREFIQFLFDNKFYVDFNTRAKNFLARFPQDTVTKNLMFEYYSRLAKDAERLGNYQTAMELIAAHLLSPDYSEWRKWESRQPTILKKWYEAAAEKGVESDMKKVLVQIRALGYDNLAQTLNAELFAQIEAEANRSEIPAQEQQP
;
A
#
# COMPACT_ATOMS: atom_id res chain seq x y z
N MET A 1 -7.69 11.99 67.24
CA MET A 1 -9.05 11.40 67.15
C MET A 1 -9.97 12.33 66.38
N LYS A 2 -10.45 11.85 65.23
CA LYS A 2 -11.72 12.11 64.51
C LYS A 2 -11.50 12.20 63.00
N ALA A 3 -11.77 11.08 62.34
CA ALA A 3 -12.10 11.01 60.93
C ALA A 3 -13.59 11.35 60.74
N VAL A 4 -13.94 12.01 59.64
CA VAL A 4 -15.24 11.82 58.95
C VAL A 4 -14.99 11.96 57.45
N TRP A 5 -15.57 11.02 56.72
CA TRP A 5 -15.47 10.73 55.29
C TRP A 5 -16.75 11.21 54.56
N PHE A 6 -16.70 11.14 53.23
CA PHE A 6 -17.78 11.20 52.23
C PHE A 6 -18.28 12.55 51.70
N GLY A 7 -18.17 12.68 50.38
CA GLY A 7 -18.88 13.66 49.56
C GLY A 7 -18.57 13.54 48.08
N VAL A 8 -18.57 12.31 47.53
CA VAL A 8 -18.53 12.07 46.09
C VAL A 8 -19.83 12.57 45.48
N VAL A 9 -19.75 13.61 44.65
CA VAL A 9 -20.77 13.89 43.63
C VAL A 9 -20.05 13.82 42.29
N SER A 10 -19.81 12.60 41.82
CA SER A 10 -19.56 12.35 40.41
C SER A 10 -20.85 12.68 39.67
N ALA A 11 -20.87 13.88 39.09
CA ALA A 11 -21.91 14.28 38.16
C ALA A 11 -21.90 13.30 36.98
N LEU A 12 -22.96 12.48 36.90
CA LEU A 12 -23.36 11.79 35.70
C LEU A 12 -23.53 12.83 34.58
N LEU A 13 -22.60 12.84 33.62
CA LEU A 13 -22.82 13.48 32.33
C LEU A 13 -23.69 12.55 31.49
N LEU A 14 -25.00 12.80 31.54
CA LEU A 14 -25.96 12.40 30.51
C LEU A 14 -25.79 13.31 29.30
N PHE A 15 -25.13 12.82 28.25
CA PHE A 15 -25.33 13.32 26.89
C PHE A 15 -25.38 12.14 25.93
N ASN A 16 -26.61 11.75 25.60
CA ASN A 16 -26.92 10.94 24.45
C ASN A 16 -27.53 11.87 23.38
N CYS A 17 -26.76 12.15 22.33
CA CYS A 17 -27.24 12.57 21.00
C CYS A 17 -26.02 12.77 20.08
N GLY A 18 -25.86 11.88 19.09
CA GLY A 18 -24.95 12.05 17.95
C GLY A 18 -23.79 11.03 17.92
N GLY A 19 -23.75 10.21 16.87
CA GLY A 19 -22.66 9.27 16.59
C GLY A 19 -21.25 9.89 16.51
N GLY A 20 -21.13 11.22 16.53
CA GLY A 20 -19.83 11.93 16.59
C GLY A 20 -19.07 11.76 17.91
N GLY A 21 -19.75 11.52 19.04
CA GLY A 21 -19.08 11.48 20.35
C GLY A 21 -18.14 10.29 20.57
N GLU A 22 -18.46 9.12 20.00
CA GLU A 22 -17.58 7.93 20.11
C GLU A 22 -16.31 8.09 19.27
N ILE A 23 -16.42 8.72 18.10
CA ILE A 23 -15.28 8.96 17.20
C ILE A 23 -14.37 10.05 17.76
N ASP A 24 -14.93 11.12 18.31
CA ASP A 24 -14.13 12.15 18.99
C ASP A 24 -13.39 11.57 20.21
N LYS A 25 -14.03 10.67 20.95
CA LYS A 25 -13.38 9.92 22.04
C LYS A 25 -12.26 9.01 21.52
N ALA A 26 -12.46 8.33 20.40
CA ALA A 26 -11.41 7.51 19.78
C ALA A 26 -10.20 8.36 19.37
N LYS A 27 -10.43 9.54 18.78
CA LYS A 27 -9.37 10.50 18.44
C LYS A 27 -8.62 11.01 19.67
N ALA A 28 -9.34 11.34 20.75
CA ALA A 28 -8.72 11.76 22.01
C ALA A 28 -7.84 10.65 22.60
N LEU A 29 -8.32 9.41 22.64
CA LEU A 29 -7.53 8.26 23.10
C LEU A 29 -6.28 8.05 22.25
N ALA A 30 -6.38 8.21 20.92
CA ALA A 30 -5.23 8.12 20.03
C ALA A 30 -4.18 9.19 20.36
N ALA A 31 -4.61 10.43 20.59
CA ALA A 31 -3.74 11.54 20.99
C ALA A 31 -3.08 11.32 22.36
N GLU A 32 -3.74 10.60 23.27
CA GLU A 32 -3.19 10.17 24.56
C GLU A 32 -2.24 8.94 24.44
N GLY A 33 -2.03 8.41 23.24
CA GLY A 33 -1.21 7.21 23.00
C GLY A 33 -1.92 5.89 23.32
N LYS A 34 -3.21 5.92 23.69
CA LYS A 34 -4.06 4.74 23.93
C LYS A 34 -4.62 4.21 22.62
N VAL A 35 -3.73 3.88 21.69
CA VAL A 35 -4.06 3.55 20.30
C VAL A 35 -4.88 2.27 20.15
N ILE A 36 -4.73 1.31 21.06
CA ILE A 36 -5.55 0.07 21.05
C ILE A 36 -7.00 0.37 21.47
N ASP A 37 -7.19 1.20 22.50
CA ASP A 37 -8.54 1.58 22.94
C ASP A 37 -9.25 2.42 21.87
N ALA A 38 -8.52 3.34 21.23
CA ALA A 38 -9.02 4.10 20.08
C ALA A 38 -9.47 3.19 18.93
N LYS A 39 -8.64 2.20 18.56
CA LYS A 39 -8.98 1.20 17.53
C LYS A 39 -10.26 0.45 17.86
N ASN A 40 -10.39 -0.05 19.08
CA ASN A 40 -11.56 -0.79 19.54
C ASN A 40 -12.83 0.07 19.48
N LEU A 41 -12.75 1.37 19.80
CA LEU A 41 -13.88 2.28 19.68
C LEU A 41 -14.30 2.51 18.21
N TYR A 42 -13.34 2.69 17.30
CA TYR A 42 -13.65 2.78 15.86
C TYR A 42 -14.36 1.52 15.35
N GLU A 43 -13.86 0.33 15.73
CA GLU A 43 -14.45 -0.95 15.32
C GLU A 43 -15.85 -1.13 15.89
N ALA A 44 -16.05 -0.84 17.18
CA ALA A 44 -17.35 -0.94 17.83
C ALA A 44 -18.36 0.05 17.23
N HIS A 45 -17.92 1.26 16.90
CA HIS A 45 -18.77 2.25 16.24
C HIS A 45 -19.19 1.79 14.84
N LEU A 46 -18.22 1.42 13.99
CA LEU A 46 -18.49 0.99 12.61
C LEU A 46 -19.29 -0.32 12.53
N ALA A 47 -19.26 -1.16 13.56
CA ALA A 47 -20.11 -2.35 13.65
C ALA A 47 -21.58 -2.00 13.93
N LYS A 48 -21.84 -0.91 14.66
CA LYS A 48 -23.20 -0.42 14.96
C LYS A 48 -23.76 0.48 13.87
N ASP A 49 -22.93 1.37 13.34
CA ASP A 49 -23.29 2.37 12.33
C ASP A 49 -22.23 2.43 11.22
N PRO A 50 -22.36 1.59 10.18
CA PRO A 50 -21.44 1.57 9.06
C PRO A 50 -21.49 2.86 8.25
N ASN A 51 -20.50 3.74 8.45
CA ASN A 51 -20.39 5.01 7.73
C ASN A 51 -19.09 5.07 6.91
N PRO A 52 -19.15 5.26 5.57
CA PRO A 52 -17.96 5.30 4.73
C PRO A 52 -16.95 6.40 5.07
N ASN A 53 -17.40 7.56 5.56
CA ASN A 53 -16.49 8.64 5.95
C ASN A 53 -15.74 8.28 7.23
N VAL A 54 -16.43 7.73 8.22
CA VAL A 54 -15.80 7.23 9.46
C VAL A 54 -14.89 6.05 9.17
N GLU A 55 -15.25 5.18 8.23
CA GLU A 55 -14.40 4.07 7.81
C GLU A 55 -13.12 4.55 7.12
N ARG A 56 -13.20 5.59 6.28
CA ARG A 56 -12.02 6.24 5.69
C ARG A 56 -11.12 6.84 6.76
N GLU A 57 -11.70 7.53 7.76
CA GLU A 57 -10.94 8.04 8.92
C GLU A 57 -10.28 6.92 9.70
N PHE A 58 -10.97 5.79 9.89
CA PHE A 58 -10.41 4.64 10.57
C PHE A 58 -9.26 4.01 9.77
N ILE A 59 -9.37 3.93 8.44
CA ILE A 59 -8.28 3.46 7.57
C ILE A 59 -7.05 4.36 7.72
N GLN A 60 -7.21 5.68 7.71
CA GLN A 60 -6.12 6.63 7.97
C GLN A 60 -5.51 6.40 9.36
N PHE A 61 -6.35 6.27 10.39
CA PHE A 61 -5.90 5.98 11.75
C PHE A 61 -5.06 4.69 11.83
N LEU A 62 -5.49 3.62 11.17
CA LEU A 62 -4.75 2.35 11.13
C LEU A 62 -3.39 2.52 10.45
N PHE A 63 -3.33 3.30 9.36
CA PHE A 63 -2.09 3.60 8.65
C PHE A 63 -1.11 4.40 9.53
N ASP A 64 -1.57 5.50 10.12
CA ASP A 64 -0.74 6.41 10.92
C ASP A 64 -0.17 5.73 12.17
N ASN A 65 -0.96 4.83 12.77
CA ASN A 65 -0.56 4.06 13.96
C ASN A 65 0.07 2.70 13.62
N LYS A 66 0.42 2.46 12.35
CA LYS A 66 1.17 1.29 11.88
C LYS A 66 0.48 -0.06 12.13
N PHE A 67 -0.84 -0.08 12.23
CA PHE A 67 -1.65 -1.31 12.23
C PHE A 67 -1.76 -1.87 10.81
N TYR A 68 -0.63 -2.17 10.16
CA TYR A 68 -0.56 -2.37 8.72
C TYR A 68 -1.34 -3.58 8.19
N VAL A 69 -1.47 -4.64 8.98
CA VAL A 69 -2.26 -5.83 8.60
C VAL A 69 -3.75 -5.48 8.52
N ASP A 70 -4.25 -4.79 9.55
CA ASP A 70 -5.64 -4.34 9.62
C ASP A 70 -5.91 -3.26 8.57
N PHE A 71 -4.98 -2.31 8.42
CA PHE A 71 -5.01 -1.29 7.38
C PHE A 71 -5.18 -1.90 5.99
N ASN A 72 -4.29 -2.82 5.59
CA ASN A 72 -4.29 -3.41 4.25
C ASN A 72 -5.60 -4.16 3.97
N THR A 73 -6.08 -4.91 4.95
CA THR A 73 -7.35 -5.64 4.85
C THR A 73 -8.53 -4.68 4.69
N ARG A 74 -8.62 -3.67 5.56
CA ARG A 74 -9.74 -2.72 5.57
C ARG A 74 -9.74 -1.82 4.33
N ALA A 75 -8.58 -1.31 3.94
CA ALA A 75 -8.42 -0.46 2.76
C ALA A 75 -8.78 -1.20 1.46
N LYS A 76 -8.38 -2.47 1.30
CA LYS A 76 -8.82 -3.29 0.15
C LYS A 76 -10.32 -3.49 0.12
N ASN A 77 -10.93 -3.85 1.25
CA ASN A 77 -12.38 -4.03 1.35
C ASN A 77 -13.16 -2.72 1.13
N PHE A 78 -12.57 -1.59 1.50
CA PHE A 78 -13.12 -0.26 1.23
C PHE A 78 -13.04 0.09 -0.25
N LEU A 79 -11.88 -0.07 -0.88
CA LEU A 79 -11.69 0.18 -2.32
C LEU A 79 -12.49 -0.76 -3.23
N ALA A 80 -12.79 -1.98 -2.78
CA ALA A 80 -13.72 -2.87 -3.49
C ALA A 80 -15.14 -2.28 -3.59
N ARG A 81 -15.55 -1.46 -2.61
CA ARG A 81 -16.85 -0.75 -2.60
C ARG A 81 -16.76 0.66 -3.17
N PHE A 82 -15.63 1.33 -2.98
CA PHE A 82 -15.38 2.72 -3.37
C PHE A 82 -14.11 2.82 -4.23
N PRO A 83 -14.12 2.29 -5.46
CA PRO A 83 -12.93 2.17 -6.30
C PRO A 83 -12.35 3.50 -6.77
N GLN A 84 -13.04 4.62 -6.56
CA GLN A 84 -12.58 5.97 -6.92
C GLN A 84 -12.08 6.77 -5.72
N ASP A 85 -12.01 6.17 -4.52
CA ASP A 85 -11.54 6.87 -3.32
C ASP A 85 -10.03 7.15 -3.39
N THR A 86 -9.67 8.35 -3.82
CA THR A 86 -8.28 8.75 -4.04
C THR A 86 -7.47 8.79 -2.76
N VAL A 87 -8.08 9.14 -1.62
CA VAL A 87 -7.42 9.17 -0.31
C VAL A 87 -6.94 7.78 0.07
N THR A 88 -7.84 6.79 0.05
CA THR A 88 -7.49 5.40 0.41
C THR A 88 -6.52 4.80 -0.59
N LYS A 89 -6.68 5.10 -1.89
CA LYS A 89 -5.70 4.73 -2.92
C LYS A 89 -4.31 5.27 -2.57
N ASN A 90 -4.17 6.54 -2.21
CA ASN A 90 -2.87 7.12 -1.85
C ASN A 90 -2.26 6.47 -0.62
N LEU A 91 -3.06 6.13 0.40
CA LEU A 91 -2.55 5.39 1.56
C LEU A 91 -2.05 3.99 1.18
N MET A 92 -2.78 3.28 0.32
CA MET A 92 -2.36 1.98 -0.20
C MET A 92 -1.05 2.08 -0.97
N PHE A 93 -0.90 3.13 -1.75
CA PHE A 93 0.32 3.42 -2.48
C PHE A 93 1.51 3.68 -1.56
N GLU A 94 1.34 4.51 -0.53
CA GLU A 94 2.37 4.76 0.46
C GLU A 94 2.75 3.48 1.22
N TYR A 95 1.76 2.68 1.59
CA TYR A 95 1.96 1.40 2.25
C TYR A 95 2.83 0.46 1.41
N TYR A 96 2.48 0.23 0.15
CA TYR A 96 3.26 -0.64 -0.73
C TYR A 96 4.63 -0.07 -1.07
N SER A 97 4.75 1.27 -1.14
CA SER A 97 6.05 1.94 -1.31
C SER A 97 6.97 1.71 -0.12
N ARG A 98 6.43 1.67 1.11
CA ARG A 98 7.21 1.33 2.32
C ARG A 98 7.65 -0.12 2.31
N LEU A 99 6.74 -1.04 1.99
CA LEU A 99 7.08 -2.47 1.89
C LEU A 99 8.15 -2.74 0.83
N ALA A 100 8.06 -2.09 -0.34
CA ALA A 100 9.06 -2.25 -1.39
C ALA A 100 10.44 -1.77 -0.93
N LYS A 101 10.52 -0.61 -0.26
CA LYS A 101 11.77 -0.08 0.33
C LYS A 101 12.32 -0.96 1.44
N ASP A 102 11.47 -1.54 2.29
CA ASP A 102 11.91 -2.44 3.35
C ASP A 102 12.46 -3.74 2.75
N ALA A 103 11.79 -4.29 1.74
CA ALA A 103 12.28 -5.45 0.99
C ALA A 103 13.64 -5.15 0.32
N GLU A 104 13.79 -3.96 -0.30
CA GLU A 104 15.06 -3.47 -0.85
C GLU A 104 16.16 -3.40 0.22
N ARG A 105 15.88 -2.78 1.37
CA ARG A 105 16.84 -2.64 2.49
C ARG A 105 17.29 -4.00 3.04
N LEU A 106 16.42 -5.00 3.00
CA LEU A 106 16.74 -6.36 3.40
C LEU A 106 17.46 -7.17 2.30
N GLY A 107 17.70 -6.56 1.13
CA GLY A 107 18.27 -7.23 -0.03
C GLY A 107 17.32 -8.22 -0.69
N ASN A 108 16.05 -8.27 -0.27
CA ASN A 108 15.00 -9.07 -0.90
C ASN A 108 14.36 -8.27 -2.05
N TYR A 109 15.13 -8.15 -3.11
CA TYR A 109 14.73 -7.32 -4.22
C TYR A 109 13.63 -7.93 -5.09
N GLN A 110 13.49 -9.25 -5.13
CA GLN A 110 12.37 -9.90 -5.83
C GLN A 110 11.04 -9.42 -5.23
N THR A 111 10.91 -9.46 -3.91
CA THR A 111 9.70 -8.96 -3.24
C THR A 111 9.51 -7.45 -3.45
N ALA A 112 10.58 -6.66 -3.44
CA ALA A 112 10.49 -5.23 -3.75
C ALA A 112 9.89 -4.98 -5.15
N MET A 113 10.31 -5.78 -6.13
CA MET A 113 9.84 -5.72 -7.50
C MET A 113 8.38 -6.15 -7.65
N GLU A 114 7.99 -7.27 -7.05
CA GLU A 114 6.61 -7.75 -7.06
C GLU A 114 5.66 -6.68 -6.50
N LEU A 115 6.07 -5.99 -5.43
CA LEU A 115 5.31 -4.89 -4.84
C LEU A 115 5.23 -3.67 -5.76
N ILE A 116 6.33 -3.28 -6.41
CA ILE A 116 6.33 -2.17 -7.36
C ILE A 116 5.40 -2.48 -8.54
N ALA A 117 5.55 -3.66 -9.15
CA ALA A 117 4.80 -4.05 -10.33
C ALA A 117 3.31 -4.21 -10.05
N ALA A 118 2.94 -4.87 -8.94
CA ALA A 118 1.55 -5.17 -8.64
C ALA A 118 0.76 -3.95 -8.12
N HIS A 119 1.43 -2.99 -7.50
CA HIS A 119 0.74 -1.98 -6.68
C HIS A 119 1.18 -0.54 -6.87
N LEU A 120 2.38 -0.29 -7.42
CA LEU A 120 2.91 1.07 -7.55
C LEU A 120 2.95 1.55 -9.00
N LEU A 121 2.78 0.65 -9.94
CA LEU A 121 2.61 0.95 -11.36
C LEU A 121 1.11 1.10 -11.67
N SER A 122 0.53 2.21 -11.25
CA SER A 122 -0.83 2.60 -11.64
C SER A 122 -0.98 4.12 -11.70
N PRO A 123 -1.64 4.66 -12.74
CA PRO A 123 -1.90 6.10 -12.86
C PRO A 123 -2.97 6.62 -11.88
N ASP A 124 -3.59 5.73 -11.11
CA ASP A 124 -4.76 6.03 -10.28
C ASP A 124 -4.46 6.76 -8.95
N TYR A 125 -3.20 6.87 -8.53
CA TYR A 125 -2.83 7.46 -7.23
C TYR A 125 -2.44 8.92 -7.40
N SER A 126 -2.95 9.91 -6.68
CA SER A 126 -2.56 11.32 -6.95
C SER A 126 -1.07 11.60 -6.71
N GLU A 127 -0.43 10.82 -5.83
CA GLU A 127 1.01 10.89 -5.56
C GLU A 127 1.87 10.06 -6.53
N TRP A 128 1.24 9.35 -7.48
CA TRP A 128 1.93 8.45 -8.41
C TRP A 128 3.07 9.14 -9.15
N ARG A 129 2.87 10.35 -9.67
CA ARG A 129 3.91 11.08 -10.42
C ARG A 129 5.17 11.37 -9.59
N LYS A 130 5.01 11.67 -8.30
CA LYS A 130 6.16 11.91 -7.40
C LYS A 130 6.97 10.64 -7.14
N TRP A 131 6.32 9.49 -7.24
CA TRP A 131 6.98 8.20 -7.06
C TRP A 131 7.44 7.59 -8.37
N GLU A 132 6.71 7.77 -9.47
CA GLU A 132 7.10 7.45 -10.84
C GLU A 132 8.44 8.09 -11.17
N SER A 133 8.69 9.35 -10.75
CA SER A 133 10.02 9.97 -10.89
C SER A 133 11.12 9.32 -10.02
N ARG A 134 10.77 8.57 -8.97
CA ARG A 134 11.71 7.88 -8.06
C ARG A 134 11.88 6.39 -8.40
N GLN A 135 10.89 5.79 -9.07
CA GLN A 135 10.88 4.39 -9.50
C GLN A 135 12.08 4.05 -10.40
N PRO A 136 12.40 4.81 -11.46
CA PRO A 136 13.58 4.58 -12.29
C PRO A 136 14.86 4.52 -11.48
N THR A 137 15.00 5.34 -10.43
CA THR A 137 16.21 5.33 -9.58
C THR A 137 16.31 4.06 -8.73
N ILE A 138 15.21 3.60 -8.14
CA ILE A 138 15.19 2.38 -7.31
C ILE A 138 15.41 1.15 -8.19
N LEU A 139 14.67 1.08 -9.29
CA LEU A 139 14.76 -0.01 -10.27
C LEU A 139 16.17 -0.09 -10.87
N LYS A 140 16.77 1.05 -11.21
CA LYS A 140 18.13 1.11 -11.75
C LYS A 140 19.17 0.63 -10.74
N LYS A 141 19.11 1.11 -9.49
CA LYS A 141 20.01 0.65 -8.42
C LYS A 141 19.89 -0.84 -8.16
N TRP A 142 18.67 -1.38 -8.20
CA TRP A 142 18.47 -2.81 -8.12
C TRP A 142 19.11 -3.54 -9.30
N TYR A 143 18.82 -3.09 -10.51
CA TYR A 143 19.29 -3.71 -11.73
C TYR A 143 20.83 -3.74 -11.79
N GLU A 144 21.47 -2.66 -11.37
CA GLU A 144 22.93 -2.57 -11.19
C GLU A 144 23.42 -3.59 -10.15
N ALA A 145 22.82 -3.65 -8.97
CA ALA A 145 23.21 -4.61 -7.93
C ALA A 145 22.96 -6.08 -8.31
N ALA A 146 21.93 -6.36 -9.11
CA ALA A 146 21.63 -7.70 -9.64
C ALA A 146 22.62 -8.11 -10.74
N ALA A 147 23.00 -7.16 -11.60
CA ALA A 147 24.03 -7.35 -12.62
C ALA A 147 25.40 -7.68 -12.00
N GLU A 148 25.78 -6.95 -10.94
CA GLU A 148 27.02 -7.20 -10.19
C GLU A 148 27.06 -8.60 -9.55
N LYS A 149 25.89 -9.13 -9.17
CA LYS A 149 25.73 -10.48 -8.60
C LYS A 149 25.53 -11.58 -9.66
N GLY A 150 25.49 -11.22 -10.95
CA GLY A 150 25.32 -12.16 -12.05
C GLY A 150 23.92 -12.80 -12.12
N VAL A 151 22.88 -12.14 -11.61
CA VAL A 151 21.53 -12.72 -11.48
C VAL A 151 20.65 -12.37 -12.69
N GLU A 152 21.15 -12.66 -13.90
CA GLU A 152 20.53 -12.27 -15.17
C GLU A 152 19.10 -12.81 -15.33
N SER A 153 18.81 -14.01 -14.80
CA SER A 153 17.47 -14.60 -14.88
C SER A 153 16.39 -13.80 -14.14
N ASP A 154 16.74 -13.15 -13.01
CA ASP A 154 15.80 -12.33 -12.26
C ASP A 154 15.64 -10.95 -12.91
N MET A 155 16.72 -10.41 -13.47
CA MET A 155 16.69 -9.20 -14.30
C MET A 155 15.76 -9.39 -15.50
N LYS A 156 15.81 -10.55 -16.16
CA LYS A 156 14.94 -10.89 -17.28
C LYS A 156 13.46 -10.95 -16.87
N LYS A 157 13.12 -11.61 -15.76
CA LYS A 157 11.74 -11.66 -15.23
C LYS A 157 11.17 -10.26 -14.99
N VAL A 158 11.98 -9.38 -14.41
CA VAL A 158 11.58 -7.99 -14.15
C VAL A 158 11.28 -7.25 -15.44
N LEU A 159 12.16 -7.33 -16.43
CA LEU A 159 11.92 -6.68 -17.72
C LEU A 159 10.70 -7.24 -18.45
N VAL A 160 10.45 -8.55 -18.37
CA VAL A 160 9.22 -9.18 -18.92
C VAL A 160 7.98 -8.60 -18.25
N GLN A 161 8.00 -8.40 -16.93
CA GLN A 161 6.85 -7.86 -16.21
C GLN A 161 6.63 -6.36 -16.46
N ILE A 162 7.71 -5.58 -16.57
CA ILE A 162 7.65 -4.17 -16.98
C ILE A 162 7.06 -4.04 -18.40
N ARG A 163 7.47 -4.93 -19.33
CA ARG A 163 6.91 -5.03 -20.69
C ARG A 163 5.42 -5.36 -20.68
N ALA A 164 5.02 -6.38 -19.92
CA ALA A 164 3.62 -6.81 -19.85
C ALA A 164 2.67 -5.71 -19.37
N LEU A 165 3.21 -4.74 -18.61
CA LEU A 165 2.48 -3.57 -18.13
C LEU A 165 2.55 -2.36 -19.09
N GLY A 166 3.22 -2.48 -20.24
CA GLY A 166 3.33 -1.44 -21.26
C GLY A 166 4.37 -0.35 -20.94
N TYR A 167 5.32 -0.61 -20.03
CA TYR A 167 6.36 0.35 -19.64
C TYR A 167 7.68 0.16 -20.40
N ASP A 168 7.60 0.01 -21.72
CA ASP A 168 8.76 -0.36 -22.56
C ASP A 168 9.91 0.65 -22.46
N ASN A 169 9.61 1.96 -22.38
CA ASN A 169 10.63 3.00 -22.18
C ASN A 169 11.42 2.84 -20.87
N LEU A 170 10.74 2.39 -19.80
CA LEU A 170 11.40 2.10 -18.53
C LEU A 170 12.27 0.85 -18.65
N ALA A 171 11.77 -0.21 -19.30
CA ALA A 171 12.52 -1.44 -19.52
C ALA A 171 13.80 -1.19 -20.35
N GLN A 172 13.69 -0.41 -21.42
CA GLN A 172 14.83 0.02 -22.26
C GLN A 172 15.86 0.82 -21.47
N THR A 173 15.40 1.70 -20.58
CA THR A 173 16.28 2.51 -19.73
C THR A 173 17.02 1.66 -18.69
N LEU A 174 16.40 0.59 -18.22
CA LEU A 174 17.00 -0.32 -17.23
C LEU A 174 18.05 -1.23 -17.87
N ASN A 175 17.73 -1.86 -19.01
CA ASN A 175 18.69 -2.61 -19.82
C ASN A 175 18.13 -2.88 -21.22
N ALA A 176 18.54 -2.04 -22.17
CA ALA A 176 18.11 -2.11 -23.56
C ALA A 176 18.47 -3.44 -24.24
N GLU A 177 19.61 -4.04 -23.91
CA GLU A 177 20.08 -5.27 -24.56
C GLU A 177 19.22 -6.47 -24.13
N LEU A 178 19.05 -6.69 -22.83
CA LEU A 178 18.22 -7.77 -22.30
C LEU A 178 16.75 -7.56 -22.66
N PHE A 179 16.29 -6.31 -22.72
CA PHE A 179 14.94 -6.00 -23.19
C PHE A 179 14.74 -6.36 -24.67
N ALA A 180 15.68 -6.01 -25.55
CA ALA A 180 15.62 -6.39 -26.97
C ALA A 180 15.61 -7.93 -27.16
N GLN A 181 16.32 -8.67 -26.31
CA GLN A 181 16.27 -10.14 -26.32
C GLN A 181 14.88 -10.65 -25.94
N ILE A 182 14.26 -10.09 -24.90
CA ILE A 182 12.88 -10.43 -24.49
C ILE A 182 11.88 -10.14 -25.62
N GLU A 183 12.01 -8.99 -26.30
CA GLU A 183 11.15 -8.64 -27.43
C GLU A 183 11.32 -9.63 -28.59
N ALA A 184 12.57 -9.99 -28.91
CA ALA A 184 12.86 -10.97 -29.95
C ALA A 184 12.28 -12.36 -29.63
N GLU A 185 12.31 -12.79 -28.36
CA GLU A 185 11.73 -14.05 -27.90
C GLU A 185 10.19 -14.05 -27.95
N ALA A 186 9.57 -12.93 -27.54
CA ALA A 186 8.11 -12.77 -27.63
C ALA A 186 7.64 -12.83 -29.09
N ASN A 187 8.31 -12.10 -29.99
CA ASN A 187 7.96 -12.05 -31.41
C ASN A 187 8.16 -13.40 -32.13
N ARG A 188 9.12 -14.24 -31.68
CA ARG A 188 9.29 -15.62 -32.21
C ARG A 188 8.19 -16.57 -31.74
N SER A 189 7.61 -16.33 -30.57
CA SER A 189 6.56 -17.16 -29.98
C SER A 189 5.18 -16.88 -30.60
N GLU A 190 5.03 -15.76 -31.31
CA GLU A 190 3.79 -15.33 -31.98
C GLU A 190 3.71 -15.74 -33.46
N ILE A 191 4.76 -16.37 -34.03
CA ILE A 191 4.74 -16.88 -35.41
C ILE A 191 3.86 -18.15 -35.42
N PRO A 192 2.72 -18.16 -36.14
CA PRO A 192 1.90 -19.36 -36.26
C PRO A 192 2.70 -20.47 -36.96
N ALA A 193 2.57 -21.70 -36.46
CA ALA A 193 3.22 -22.92 -36.98
C ALA A 193 2.77 -23.34 -38.40
N GLN A 194 2.52 -22.41 -39.32
CA GLN A 194 2.05 -22.71 -40.68
C GLN A 194 3.11 -22.58 -41.79
N GLU A 195 4.36 -22.21 -41.49
CA GLU A 195 5.42 -22.16 -42.51
C GLU A 195 6.65 -23.01 -42.16
N GLN A 196 6.42 -24.25 -41.73
CA GLN A 196 7.47 -25.27 -41.71
C GLN A 196 6.93 -26.62 -42.21
N GLN A 197 6.62 -26.71 -43.50
CA GLN A 197 6.80 -27.97 -44.23
C GLN A 197 7.44 -27.69 -45.59
N PRO A 198 8.39 -28.56 -46.02
CA PRO A 198 9.22 -28.38 -47.22
C PRO A 198 8.43 -28.42 -48.53
#